data_AF-A0A4P7VP95-F1
#
_entry.id   AF-A0A4P7VP95-F1
#
_cell.length_a   1.000
_cell.length_b   1.000
_cell.length_c   1.000
_cell.angle_alpha   90.00
_cell.angle_beta   90.00
_cell.angle_gamma   90.00
#
_symmetry.space_group_name_H-M   'P 1'
#
loop_
_entity.id
_entity.type
_entity.pdbx_description
1 polymer ?
#
loop_
_entity_poly.entity_id
_entity_poly.type
_entity_poly.pdbx_seq_one_letter_code
_entity_poly.pdbx_strand_id
1 'polypeptide(L)'
;MKVKLGTTPLRVEYTDDELKDRVLNYIDSNTDGVGFRDICDHLLMIANDEGKIIKDSDTDYEWMELDRADTLRVSRALWQEIWSYRLFIDFDTTHYKAADTYFMRYIPES
;
A
#
# COMPACT_ATOMS: atom_id res chain seq x y z
N MET A 1 28.80 2.78 5.50
CA MET A 1 27.52 3.36 5.05
C MET A 1 27.60 3.71 3.58
N LYS A 2 26.84 3.00 2.75
CA LYS A 2 26.66 3.27 1.32
C LYS A 2 25.28 3.88 1.10
N VAL A 3 25.14 4.78 0.13
CA VAL A 3 23.84 5.33 -0.27
C VAL A 3 23.54 4.88 -1.70
N LYS A 4 22.38 4.25 -1.92
CA LYS A 4 21.85 3.99 -3.27
C LYS A 4 21.01 5.17 -3.73
N LEU A 5 21.40 5.74 -4.85
CA LEU A 5 20.70 6.86 -5.50
C LEU A 5 19.57 6.35 -6.39
N GLY A 6 18.51 7.13 -6.50
CA GLY A 6 17.29 6.80 -7.24
C GLY A 6 16.33 5.91 -6.47
N THR A 7 15.24 5.52 -7.16
CA THR A 7 14.20 4.65 -6.60
C THR A 7 14.66 3.21 -6.57
N THR A 8 14.63 2.60 -5.39
CA THR A 8 14.98 1.20 -5.19
C THR A 8 13.74 0.39 -4.78
N PRO A 9 13.38 -0.67 -5.53
CA PRO A 9 12.31 -1.58 -5.13
C PRO A 9 12.79 -2.47 -3.97
N LEU A 10 12.02 -2.49 -2.88
CA LEU A 10 12.32 -3.25 -1.67
C LEU A 10 11.15 -4.16 -1.24
N ARG A 11 11.51 -5.29 -0.65
CA ARG A 11 10.58 -6.28 -0.10
C ARG A 11 10.24 -5.96 1.34
N VAL A 12 9.00 -6.23 1.74
CA VAL A 12 8.57 -6.22 3.14
C VAL A 12 8.55 -7.63 3.73
N GLU A 13 8.81 -7.73 5.04
CA GLU A 13 8.85 -9.01 5.77
C GLU A 13 7.50 -9.46 6.33
N TYR A 14 6.43 -8.69 6.06
CA TYR A 14 5.08 -9.06 6.49
C TYR A 14 4.63 -10.40 5.90
N THR A 15 3.91 -11.18 6.70
CA THR A 15 3.04 -12.26 6.21
C THR A 15 1.87 -11.70 5.39
N ASP A 16 1.13 -12.55 4.67
CA ASP A 16 -0.01 -12.10 3.86
C ASP A 16 -1.13 -11.48 4.72
N ASP A 17 -1.36 -12.03 5.92
CA ASP A 17 -2.36 -11.51 6.86
C ASP A 17 -1.93 -10.17 7.45
N GLU A 18 -0.68 -10.03 7.91
CA GLU A 18 -0.17 -8.75 8.42
C GLU A 18 -0.22 -7.67 7.33
N LEU A 19 0.22 -8.00 6.11
CA LEU A 19 0.19 -7.07 4.97
C LEU A 19 -1.24 -6.60 4.70
N LYS A 20 -2.19 -7.55 4.67
CA LYS A 20 -3.60 -7.25 4.49
C LYS A 20 -4.11 -6.33 5.61
N ASP A 21 -3.81 -6.63 6.86
CA ASP A 21 -4.24 -5.81 8.00
C ASP A 21 -3.68 -4.39 7.92
N ARG A 22 -2.39 -4.21 7.57
CA ARG A 22 -1.80 -2.87 7.38
C ARG A 22 -2.49 -2.09 6.26
N VAL A 23 -2.75 -2.73 5.12
CA VAL A 23 -3.46 -2.12 3.98
C VAL A 23 -4.86 -1.69 4.38
N LEU A 24 -5.62 -2.56 5.06
CA LEU A 24 -7.01 -2.28 5.42
C LEU A 24 -7.15 -1.23 6.51
N ASN A 25 -6.26 -1.25 7.52
CA ASN A 25 -6.23 -0.22 8.55
C ASN A 25 -5.98 1.17 7.97
N TYR A 26 -5.12 1.28 6.95
CA TYR A 26 -4.91 2.55 6.26
C TYR A 26 -6.18 3.02 5.55
N ILE A 27 -6.86 2.13 4.83
CA ILE A 27 -8.13 2.47 4.17
C ILE A 27 -9.20 2.86 5.20
N ASP A 28 -9.29 2.15 6.33
CA ASP A 28 -10.25 2.45 7.41
C ASP A 28 -10.02 3.78 8.10
N SER A 29 -8.78 4.27 8.09
CA SER A 29 -8.40 5.54 8.70
C SER A 29 -8.72 6.75 7.81
N ASN A 30 -9.17 6.53 6.57
CA ASN A 30 -9.48 7.58 5.60
C ASN A 30 -10.98 7.58 5.28
N THR A 31 -11.60 8.77 5.35
CA THR A 31 -13.03 8.95 5.02
C THR A 31 -13.27 9.07 3.52
N ASP A 32 -12.27 9.52 2.77
CA ASP A 32 -12.29 9.60 1.32
C ASP A 32 -11.55 8.41 0.71
N GLY A 33 -11.75 8.18 -0.60
CA GLY A 33 -11.03 7.12 -1.29
C GLY A 33 -9.50 7.26 -1.24
N VAL A 34 -8.84 6.11 -1.15
CA VAL A 34 -7.39 6.01 -1.00
C VAL A 34 -6.78 5.48 -2.29
N GLY A 35 -5.76 6.17 -2.79
CA GLY A 35 -5.04 5.78 -4.01
C GLY A 35 -4.19 4.52 -3.80
N PHE A 36 -4.08 3.69 -4.84
CA PHE A 36 -3.24 2.49 -4.82
C PHE A 36 -1.78 2.79 -4.47
N ARG A 37 -1.21 3.87 -5.02
CA ARG A 37 0.15 4.29 -4.72
C ARG A 37 0.29 4.72 -3.27
N ASP A 38 -0.66 5.49 -2.76
CA ASP A 38 -0.68 5.91 -1.36
C ASP A 38 -0.73 4.71 -0.41
N ILE A 39 -1.48 3.66 -0.76
CA ILE A 39 -1.51 2.39 0.00
C ILE A 39 -0.12 1.73 0.03
N CYS A 40 0.55 1.62 -1.11
CA CYS A 40 1.87 1.02 -1.21
C CYS A 40 2.94 1.82 -0.46
N ASP A 41 2.91 3.16 -0.61
CA ASP A 41 3.84 4.07 0.05
C ASP A 41 3.65 4.04 1.57
N HIS A 42 2.40 4.02 2.04
CA HIS A 42 2.08 3.91 3.46
C HIS A 42 2.55 2.56 4.04
N LEU A 43 2.32 1.45 3.32
CA LEU A 43 2.81 0.13 3.74
C LEU A 43 4.34 0.12 3.87
N LEU A 44 5.04 0.71 2.90
CA LEU A 44 6.50 0.79 2.90
C LEU A 44 7.03 1.68 4.03
N MET A 45 6.37 2.82 4.29
CA MET A 45 6.69 3.70 5.41
C MET A 45 6.57 2.97 6.75
N ILE A 46 5.44 2.30 7.01
CA ILE A 46 5.27 1.53 8.26
C ILE A 46 6.28 0.39 8.33
N ALA A 47 6.52 -0.34 7.24
CA ALA A 47 7.54 -1.39 7.22
C ALA A 47 8.93 -0.85 7.56
N ASN A 48 9.28 0.33 7.07
CA ASN A 48 10.54 0.98 7.38
C ASN A 48 10.65 1.30 8.87
N ASP A 49 9.61 1.89 9.44
CA ASP A 49 9.55 2.28 10.85
C ASP A 49 9.56 1.07 11.79
N GLU A 50 8.93 -0.04 11.39
CA GLU A 50 8.92 -1.31 12.11
C GLU A 50 10.19 -2.16 11.88
N GLY A 51 11.11 -1.72 11.02
CA GLY A 51 12.31 -2.49 10.67
C GLY A 51 12.02 -3.76 9.86
N LYS A 52 10.87 -3.84 9.20
CA LYS A 52 10.38 -4.98 8.40
C LYS A 52 10.62 -4.81 6.89
N ILE A 53 11.69 -4.12 6.52
CA ILE A 53 12.15 -4.03 5.12
C ILE A 53 13.40 -4.89 4.97
N ILE A 54 13.42 -5.74 3.95
CA ILE A 54 14.61 -6.50 3.58
C ILE A 54 15.61 -5.55 2.91
N LYS A 55 16.63 -5.12 3.66
CA LYS A 55 17.67 -4.18 3.23
C LYS A 55 19.02 -4.86 3.08
N ASP A 56 19.86 -4.29 2.21
CA ASP A 56 21.27 -4.64 2.14
C ASP A 56 21.99 -4.10 3.40
N SER A 57 22.92 -4.89 3.95
CA SER A 57 23.71 -4.45 5.11
C SER A 57 24.50 -3.16 4.81
N ASP A 58 24.51 -2.24 5.77
CA ASP A 58 25.24 -0.96 5.70
C ASP A 58 24.87 -0.07 4.48
N THR A 59 23.60 -0.15 4.03
CA THR A 59 23.08 0.62 2.89
C THR A 59 21.84 1.44 3.26
N ASP A 60 21.89 2.73 2.93
CA ASP A 60 20.74 3.64 2.92
C ASP A 60 20.23 3.85 1.49
N TYR A 61 18.96 4.20 1.37
CA TYR A 61 18.27 4.37 0.09
C TYR A 61 17.72 5.79 0.00
N GLU A 62 17.96 6.48 -1.12
CA GLU A 62 17.42 7.82 -1.37
C GLU A 62 15.90 7.79 -1.49
N TRP A 63 15.40 6.89 -2.34
CA TRP A 63 13.98 6.66 -2.55
C TRP A 63 13.70 5.15 -2.52
N MET A 64 12.59 4.77 -1.90
CA MET A 64 12.16 3.38 -1.80
C MET A 64 10.80 3.24 -2.49
N GLU A 65 10.59 2.13 -3.16
CA GLU A 65 9.26 1.71 -3.62
C GLU A 65 9.01 0.26 -3.24
N LEU A 66 7.74 -0.14 -3.15
CA LEU A 66 7.38 -1.52 -2.90
C LEU A 66 7.71 -2.37 -4.12
N ASP A 67 8.38 -3.51 -3.92
CA ASP A 67 8.70 -4.38 -5.03
C ASP A 67 7.45 -4.95 -5.74
N ARG A 68 7.65 -5.53 -6.92
CA ARG A 68 6.53 -6.07 -7.71
C ARG A 68 5.78 -7.20 -7.00
N ALA A 69 6.48 -8.09 -6.29
CA ALA A 69 5.82 -9.24 -5.68
C ALA A 69 4.97 -8.82 -4.46
N ASP A 70 5.37 -7.82 -3.68
CA ASP A 70 4.57 -7.28 -2.59
C ASP A 70 3.47 -6.37 -3.09
N THR A 71 3.70 -5.63 -4.18
CA THR A 71 2.62 -4.93 -4.90
C THR A 71 1.50 -5.88 -5.31
N LEU A 72 1.82 -7.09 -5.81
CA LEU A 72 0.82 -8.10 -6.16
C LEU A 72 0.10 -8.67 -4.93
N ARG A 73 0.76 -8.73 -3.77
CA ARG A 73 0.12 -9.15 -2.51
C ARG A 73 -0.89 -8.09 -2.05
N VAL A 74 -0.54 -6.80 -2.14
CA VAL A 74 -1.49 -5.70 -1.91
C VAL A 74 -2.68 -5.79 -2.87
N SER A 75 -2.44 -5.98 -4.18
CA SER A 75 -3.52 -6.15 -5.15
C SER A 75 -4.45 -7.32 -4.80
N ARG A 76 -3.90 -8.44 -4.33
CA ARG A 76 -4.71 -9.61 -3.92
C ARG A 76 -5.53 -9.32 -2.66
N ALA A 77 -4.95 -8.65 -1.67
CA ALA A 77 -5.66 -8.24 -0.46
C ALA A 77 -6.87 -7.35 -0.81
N LEU A 78 -6.66 -6.33 -1.65
CA LEU A 78 -7.74 -5.45 -2.13
C LEU A 78 -8.80 -6.23 -2.92
N TRP A 79 -8.39 -7.11 -3.82
CA TRP A 79 -9.31 -7.94 -4.62
C TRP A 79 -10.21 -8.82 -3.76
N GLN A 80 -9.68 -9.43 -2.69
CA GLN A 80 -10.48 -10.24 -1.76
C GLN A 80 -11.57 -9.42 -1.05
N GLU A 81 -11.27 -8.17 -0.71
CA GLU A 81 -12.22 -7.27 -0.05
C GLU A 81 -13.29 -6.76 -1.01
N ILE A 82 -12.91 -6.48 -2.26
CA ILE A 82 -13.87 -6.18 -3.34
C ILE A 82 -14.80 -7.37 -3.55
N TRP A 83 -14.26 -8.59 -3.65
CA TRP A 83 -15.06 -9.81 -3.80
C TRP A 83 -15.99 -10.07 -2.60
N SER A 84 -15.60 -9.58 -1.42
CA SER A 84 -16.41 -9.66 -0.20
C SER A 84 -17.39 -8.50 -0.04
N TYR A 85 -17.54 -7.63 -1.04
CA TYR A 85 -18.39 -6.44 -1.01
C TYR A 85 -18.07 -5.47 0.14
N ARG A 86 -16.81 -5.43 0.59
CA ARG A 86 -16.33 -4.50 1.64
C ARG A 86 -15.58 -3.29 1.08
N LEU A 87 -15.06 -3.41 -0.14
CA LEU A 87 -14.44 -2.32 -0.89
C LEU A 87 -15.04 -2.22 -2.29
N PHE A 88 -14.93 -1.06 -2.91
CA PHE A 88 -15.14 -0.86 -4.33
C PHE A 88 -14.12 0.12 -4.91
N ILE A 89 -13.98 0.12 -6.23
CA ILE A 89 -13.13 1.07 -6.96
C ILE A 89 -13.97 2.30 -7.27
N ASP A 90 -13.48 3.48 -6.90
CA ASP A 90 -14.07 4.74 -7.36
C ASP A 90 -13.61 5.01 -8.80
N PHE A 91 -14.57 5.00 -9.73
CA PHE A 91 -14.31 5.27 -11.13
C PHE A 91 -14.36 6.78 -11.47
N ASP A 92 -14.96 7.61 -10.61
CA ASP A 92 -14.87 9.05 -10.75
C ASP A 92 -13.64 9.54 -9.99
N THR A 93 -12.58 9.85 -10.71
CA THR A 93 -11.33 10.31 -10.09
C THR A 93 -11.14 11.82 -10.15
N THR A 94 -12.16 12.55 -10.58
CA THR A 94 -12.05 13.99 -10.87
C THR A 94 -11.87 14.86 -9.61
N HIS A 95 -12.28 14.37 -8.44
CA HIS A 95 -12.07 15.03 -7.15
C HIS A 95 -10.73 14.69 -6.48
N TYR A 96 -9.98 13.73 -7.00
CA TYR A 96 -8.66 13.40 -6.47
C TYR A 96 -7.55 14.22 -7.11
N LYS A 97 -6.49 14.47 -6.33
CA LYS A 97 -5.34 15.28 -6.76
C LYS A 97 -4.39 14.53 -7.70
N ALA A 98 -4.36 13.21 -7.62
CA ALA A 98 -3.43 12.37 -8.37
C ALA A 98 -4.18 11.42 -9.30
N ALA A 99 -3.59 11.14 -10.46
CA ALA A 99 -4.08 10.10 -11.34
C ALA A 99 -3.68 8.73 -10.79
N ASP A 100 -4.62 8.02 -10.19
CA ASP A 100 -4.44 6.71 -9.56
C ASP A 100 -5.74 5.88 -9.58
N THR A 101 -5.68 4.64 -9.11
CA THR A 101 -6.86 3.82 -8.80
C THR A 101 -7.23 4.02 -7.35
N TYR A 102 -8.46 4.47 -7.09
CA TYR A 102 -8.93 4.78 -5.75
C TYR A 102 -9.86 3.70 -5.21
N PHE A 103 -9.66 3.32 -3.95
CA PHE A 103 -10.46 2.33 -3.25
C PHE A 103 -11.27 2.98 -2.14
N MET A 104 -12.54 2.62 -2.04
CA MET A 104 -13.46 3.13 -1.01
C MET A 104 -14.13 1.99 -0.26
N ARG A 105 -14.44 2.22 1.01
CA ARG A 105 -15.26 1.32 1.82
C ARG A 105 -16.68 1.30 1.28
N TYR A 106 -17.22 0.10 1.08
CA TYR A 106 -18.63 -0.06 0.84
C TYR A 106 -19.39 0.11 2.16
N ILE A 107 -20.13 1.20 2.28
CA ILE A 107 -21.03 1.47 3.41
C ILE A 107 -22.44 1.24 2.89
N PRO A 108 -23.15 0.16 3.30
CA PRO A 108 -24.53 -0.04 2.91
C PRO A 108 -25.40 1.12 3.38
N GLU A 109 -26.27 1.63 2.52
CA GLU A 109 -27.32 2.54 2.95
C GLU A 109 -28.26 1.79 3.91
N SER A 110 -28.42 2.34 5.12
CA SER A 110 -29.28 1.81 6.18
C SER A 110 -30.76 2.12 5.97
#